data_AF-A0A3M1RTB0-F1
#
_entry.id   AF-A0A3M1RTB0-F1
#
_cell.length_a   1.000
_cell.length_b   1.000
_cell.length_c   1.000
_cell.angle_alpha   90.00
_cell.angle_beta   90.00
_cell.angle_gamma   90.00
#
_symmetry.space_group_name_H-M   'P 1'
#
loop_
_entity.id
_entity.type
_entity.pdbx_description
1 polymer ?
#
loop_
_entity_poly.entity_id
_entity_poly.type
_entity_poly.pdbx_seq_one_letter_code
_entity_poly.pdbx_strand_id
1 'polypeptide(L)'
;MLDAAREDDCLTTEQAAVHESQEPHVIAGWVAAVAQACESQQLPAQQIFGEAGIDLAAVRKPTARFPISRMNRVYELIGETTEDPCFGLTIAEFVHPTTMHALGYSLFASSTLESFCRRIV
;
A
#
# COMPACT_ATOMS: atom_id res chain seq x y z
N MET A 1 51.13 5.41 -29.26
CA MET A 1 50.24 6.54 -28.99
C MET A 1 48.83 5.98 -28.96
N LEU A 2 48.61 5.18 -27.91
CA LEU A 2 47.36 4.50 -27.53
C LEU A 2 46.67 5.37 -26.46
N ASP A 3 45.39 5.10 -26.22
CA ASP A 3 44.50 5.64 -25.18
C ASP A 3 43.80 6.98 -25.45
N ALA A 4 42.62 6.89 -26.08
CA ALA A 4 41.55 7.89 -25.92
C ALA A 4 40.13 7.31 -26.18
N ALA A 5 39.92 6.00 -26.01
CA ALA A 5 38.62 5.37 -26.34
C ALA A 5 38.20 4.25 -25.37
N ARG A 6 38.62 4.30 -24.10
CA ARG A 6 38.31 3.26 -23.10
C ARG A 6 37.85 3.81 -21.74
N GLU A 7 37.32 5.03 -21.70
CA GLU A 7 36.87 5.63 -20.42
C GLU A 7 35.36 5.94 -20.39
N ASP A 8 34.67 6.03 -21.54
CA ASP A 8 33.23 6.35 -21.58
C ASP A 8 32.29 5.15 -21.31
N ASP A 9 32.77 3.90 -21.34
CA ASP A 9 31.91 2.71 -21.20
C ASP A 9 31.66 2.28 -19.75
N CYS A 10 32.51 2.74 -18.81
CA CYS A 10 32.42 2.39 -17.40
C CYS A 10 31.28 3.15 -16.69
N LEU A 11 31.10 4.43 -17.01
CA LEU A 11 30.15 5.32 -16.32
C LEU A 11 28.68 5.01 -16.66
N THR A 12 28.39 4.49 -17.85
CA THR A 12 27.03 4.14 -18.26
C THR A 12 26.55 2.82 -17.66
N THR A 13 27.47 1.90 -17.38
CA THR A 13 27.14 0.56 -16.86
C THR A 13 26.88 0.58 -15.35
N GLU A 14 27.51 1.51 -14.60
CA GLU A 14 27.33 1.62 -13.15
C GLU A 14 26.03 2.35 -12.76
N GLN A 15 25.51 3.25 -13.60
CA GLN A 15 24.25 3.96 -13.33
C GLN A 15 22.99 3.15 -13.70
N ALA A 16 23.10 2.14 -14.56
CA ALA A 16 21.99 1.25 -14.91
C ALA A 16 21.65 0.23 -13.81
N ALA A 17 22.56 -0.02 -12.87
CA ALA A 17 22.37 -0.99 -11.79
C ALA A 17 21.78 -0.40 -10.50
N VAL A 18 21.61 0.92 -10.40
CA VAL A 18 21.14 1.60 -9.16
C VAL A 18 19.62 1.85 -9.14
N HIS A 19 18.89 1.47 -10.20
CA HIS A 19 17.42 1.49 -10.21
C HIS A 19 16.84 0.07 -10.06
N GLU A 20 17.30 -0.68 -9.06
CA GLU A 20 16.53 -1.79 -8.54
C GLU A 20 15.35 -1.18 -7.76
N SER A 21 14.24 -0.99 -8.47
CA SER A 21 13.05 -0.28 -8.02
C SER A 21 12.60 -0.79 -6.65
N GLN A 22 12.81 0.00 -5.59
CA GLN A 22 12.29 -0.33 -4.26
C GLN A 22 10.79 -0.52 -4.36
N GLU A 23 10.31 -1.71 -3.99
CA GLU A 23 8.88 -2.01 -4.01
C GLU A 23 8.13 -1.03 -3.09
N PRO A 24 7.07 -0.36 -3.56
CA PRO A 24 6.26 0.49 -2.71
C PRO A 24 5.66 -0.30 -1.55
N HIS A 25 5.46 0.35 -0.41
CA HIS A 25 4.87 -0.27 0.77
C HIS A 25 3.62 0.47 1.22
N VAL A 26 2.64 -0.28 1.70
CA VAL A 26 1.41 0.23 2.32
C VAL A 26 1.54 0.25 3.85
N ILE A 27 0.81 1.17 4.48
CA ILE A 27 0.81 1.35 5.93
C ILE A 27 -0.13 0.35 6.61
N ALA A 28 0.26 -0.12 7.80
CA ALA A 28 -0.54 -1.09 8.56
C ALA A 28 -1.99 -0.65 8.80
N GLY A 29 -2.23 0.65 9.00
CA GLY A 29 -3.59 1.17 9.18
C GLY A 29 -4.50 0.88 7.98
N TRP A 30 -3.99 0.98 6.76
CA TRP A 30 -4.75 0.63 5.56
C TRP A 30 -5.07 -0.87 5.51
N VAL A 31 -4.08 -1.72 5.79
CA VAL A 31 -4.26 -3.17 5.86
C VAL A 31 -5.33 -3.55 6.89
N ALA A 32 -5.34 -2.87 8.04
CA ALA A 32 -6.37 -3.05 9.08
C ALA A 32 -7.77 -2.67 8.57
N ALA A 33 -7.91 -1.54 7.88
CA ALA A 33 -9.20 -1.10 7.34
C ALA A 33 -9.75 -2.10 6.31
N VAL A 34 -8.90 -2.65 5.43
CA VAL A 34 -9.32 -3.68 4.48
C VAL A 34 -9.73 -4.98 5.20
N ALA A 35 -8.98 -5.41 6.22
CA ALA A 35 -9.33 -6.59 7.00
C ALA A 35 -10.70 -6.43 7.71
N GLN A 36 -10.96 -5.25 8.29
CA GLN A 36 -12.25 -4.94 8.90
C GLN A 36 -13.40 -4.93 7.89
N ALA A 37 -13.16 -4.41 6.68
CA ALA A 37 -14.15 -4.48 5.60
C ALA A 37 -14.46 -5.93 5.21
N CYS A 38 -13.46 -6.79 5.09
CA CYS A 38 -13.66 -8.23 4.88
C CYS A 38 -14.51 -8.85 6.00
N GLU A 39 -14.17 -8.58 7.26
CA GLU A 39 -14.90 -9.09 8.43
C GLU A 39 -16.37 -8.61 8.44
N SER A 40 -16.64 -7.37 8.05
CA SER A 40 -18.00 -6.81 8.00
C SER A 40 -18.89 -7.41 6.91
N GLN A 41 -18.28 -7.96 5.86
CA GLN A 41 -18.95 -8.68 4.78
C GLN A 41 -18.84 -10.21 4.96
N GLN A 42 -18.44 -10.67 6.15
CA GLN A 42 -18.29 -12.09 6.50
C GLN A 42 -17.35 -12.86 5.56
N LEU A 43 -16.40 -12.17 4.93
CA LEU A 43 -15.32 -12.78 4.17
C LEU A 43 -14.27 -13.37 5.12
N PRO A 44 -13.60 -14.47 4.75
CA PRO A 44 -12.61 -15.14 5.60
C PRO A 44 -11.27 -14.36 5.62
N ALA A 45 -11.25 -13.21 6.30
CA ALA A 45 -10.11 -12.28 6.31
C ALA A 45 -8.78 -12.96 6.68
N GLN A 46 -8.73 -13.77 7.74
CA GLN A 46 -7.48 -14.43 8.15
C GLN A 46 -6.93 -15.39 7.08
N GLN A 47 -7.81 -16.06 6.33
CA GLN A 47 -7.38 -16.92 5.22
C GLN A 47 -6.86 -16.07 4.05
N ILE A 48 -7.64 -15.08 3.61
CA ILE A 48 -7.29 -14.19 2.49
C ILE A 48 -5.93 -13.52 2.73
N PHE A 49 -5.73 -12.92 3.91
CA PHE A 49 -4.48 -12.23 4.21
C PHE A 49 -3.33 -13.22 4.43
N GLY A 50 -3.59 -14.38 5.03
CA GLY A 50 -2.60 -15.44 5.19
C GLY A 50 -2.07 -15.98 3.85
N GLU A 51 -2.96 -16.21 2.89
CA GLU A 51 -2.60 -16.63 1.52
C GLU A 51 -1.81 -15.57 0.75
N ALA A 52 -2.06 -14.28 1.03
CA ALA A 52 -1.27 -13.17 0.50
C ALA A 52 0.06 -12.94 1.26
N GLY A 53 0.37 -13.75 2.27
CA GLY A 53 1.59 -13.62 3.08
C GLY A 53 1.58 -12.41 4.03
N ILE A 54 0.40 -11.95 4.46
CA ILE A 54 0.22 -10.88 5.45
C ILE A 54 -0.28 -11.49 6.76
N ASP A 55 0.53 -11.37 7.81
CA ASP A 55 0.11 -11.72 9.17
C ASP A 55 -0.69 -10.55 9.79
N LEU A 56 -1.99 -10.77 10.02
CA LEU A 56 -2.86 -9.78 10.65
C LEU A 56 -2.50 -9.49 12.12
N ALA A 57 -1.75 -10.36 12.80
CA ALA A 57 -1.21 -10.02 14.11
C ALA A 57 -0.14 -8.91 14.01
N ALA A 58 0.68 -8.93 12.96
CA ALA A 58 1.70 -7.90 12.69
C ALA A 58 1.08 -6.53 12.32
N VAL A 59 -0.15 -6.51 11.79
CA VAL A 59 -0.89 -5.28 11.47
C VAL A 59 -1.16 -4.42 12.71
N ARG A 60 -1.20 -5.02 13.91
CA ARG A 60 -1.37 -4.29 15.18
C ARG A 60 -0.20 -3.34 15.49
N LYS A 61 0.96 -3.53 14.85
CA LYS A 61 2.10 -2.62 14.98
C LYS A 61 1.89 -1.42 14.05
N PRO A 62 1.66 -0.19 14.57
CA PRO A 62 1.34 0.97 13.72
C PRO A 62 2.46 1.29 12.72
N THR A 63 3.72 1.03 13.09
CA THR A 63 4.88 1.28 12.23
C THR A 63 5.13 0.19 11.19
N ALA A 64 4.35 -0.89 11.18
CA ALA A 64 4.51 -1.93 10.18
C ALA A 64 4.22 -1.40 8.76
N ARG A 65 4.93 -1.99 7.80
CA ARG A 65 4.84 -1.69 6.38
C ARG A 65 4.76 -3.02 5.64
N PHE A 66 3.91 -3.07 4.63
CA PHE A 66 3.67 -4.29 3.86
C PHE A 66 3.95 -3.99 2.39
N PRO A 67 4.64 -4.88 1.67
CA PRO A 67 4.89 -4.69 0.24
C PRO A 67 3.58 -4.59 -0.53
N ILE A 68 3.52 -3.69 -1.53
CA ILE A 68 2.31 -3.46 -2.31
C ILE A 68 1.87 -4.71 -3.09
N SER A 69 2.80 -5.57 -3.51
CA SER A 69 2.48 -6.85 -4.17
C SER A 69 1.59 -7.74 -3.30
N ARG A 70 1.85 -7.81 -1.99
CA ARG A 70 1.04 -8.59 -1.05
C ARG A 70 -0.35 -8.00 -0.90
N MET A 71 -0.44 -6.67 -0.84
CA MET A 71 -1.74 -5.99 -0.78
C MET A 71 -2.54 -6.19 -2.07
N ASN A 72 -1.88 -6.17 -3.23
CA ASN A 72 -2.53 -6.48 -4.51
C ASN A 72 -3.05 -7.92 -4.53
N ARG A 73 -2.28 -8.88 -4.02
CA ARG A 73 -2.74 -10.27 -3.90
C ARG A 73 -3.96 -10.40 -2.98
N VAL A 74 -4.05 -9.61 -1.91
CA VAL A 74 -5.26 -9.54 -1.08
C VAL A 74 -6.47 -9.10 -1.91
N TYR A 75 -6.35 -8.08 -2.76
CA TYR A 75 -7.46 -7.62 -3.59
C TYR A 75 -7.91 -8.65 -4.63
N GLU A 76 -6.97 -9.40 -5.23
CA GLU A 76 -7.29 -10.50 -6.13
C GLU A 76 -8.07 -11.60 -5.39
N LEU A 77 -7.59 -12.04 -4.22
CA LEU A 77 -8.25 -13.05 -3.39
C LEU A 77 -9.64 -12.61 -2.93
N ILE A 78 -9.81 -11.33 -2.59
CA ILE A 78 -11.12 -10.75 -2.29
C ILE A 78 -12.03 -10.87 -3.52
N GLY A 79 -11.56 -10.48 -4.70
CA GLY A 79 -12.30 -10.58 -5.95
C GLY A 79 -12.65 -12.03 -6.36
N GLU A 80 -11.81 -12.99 -5.99
CA GLU A 80 -12.08 -14.44 -6.18
C GLU A 80 -13.13 -14.97 -5.18
N THR A 81 -13.30 -14.32 -4.02
CA THR A 81 -14.17 -14.78 -2.93
C THR A 81 -15.51 -14.05 -2.87
N THR A 82 -15.53 -12.76 -3.24
CA THR A 82 -16.72 -11.90 -3.16
C THR A 82 -17.51 -11.91 -4.45
N GLU A 83 -18.83 -11.89 -4.35
CA GLU A 83 -19.73 -11.63 -5.48
C GLU A 83 -20.04 -10.13 -5.65
N ASP A 84 -19.58 -9.28 -4.72
CA ASP A 84 -19.80 -7.83 -4.73
C ASP A 84 -18.67 -7.08 -5.46
N PRO A 85 -18.90 -6.60 -6.70
CA PRO A 85 -17.89 -5.83 -7.44
C PRO A 85 -17.59 -4.47 -6.80
N CYS A 86 -18.43 -4.00 -5.87
CA CYS A 86 -18.33 -2.72 -5.20
C CYS A 86 -17.64 -2.81 -3.82
N PHE A 87 -17.12 -3.98 -3.43
CA PHE A 87 -16.49 -4.20 -2.11
C PHE A 87 -15.49 -3.10 -1.70
N GLY A 88 -14.73 -2.56 -2.66
CA GLY A 88 -13.77 -1.49 -2.41
C GLY A 88 -14.37 -0.23 -1.77
N LEU A 89 -15.66 0.04 -1.99
CA LEU A 89 -16.38 1.16 -1.37
C LEU A 89 -16.63 0.92 0.12
N THR A 90 -16.86 -0.32 0.53
CA THR A 90 -17.05 -0.70 1.95
C THR A 90 -15.80 -0.42 2.78
N ILE A 91 -14.61 -0.49 2.18
CA ILE A 91 -13.35 -0.17 2.87
C ILE A 91 -13.37 1.26 3.43
N ALA A 92 -14.03 2.21 2.74
CA ALA A 92 -14.09 3.60 3.16
C ALA A 92 -14.78 3.79 4.53
N GLU A 93 -15.68 2.89 4.91
CA GLU A 93 -16.39 2.92 6.20
C GLU A 93 -15.45 2.66 7.39
N PHE A 94 -14.30 2.01 7.14
CA PHE A 94 -13.29 1.66 8.12
C PHE A 94 -12.07 2.60 8.10
N VAL A 95 -12.11 3.65 7.27
CA VAL A 95 -11.06 4.67 7.23
C VAL A 95 -11.32 5.70 8.33
N HIS A 96 -10.34 5.85 9.21
CA HIS A 96 -10.32 6.86 10.27
C HIS A 96 -9.17 7.86 10.04
N PRO A 97 -9.21 9.05 10.68
CA PRO A 97 -8.12 10.02 10.58
C PRO A 97 -6.74 9.45 10.94
N THR A 98 -6.69 8.39 11.76
CA THR A 98 -5.46 7.71 12.18
C THR A 98 -5.01 6.59 11.24
N THR A 99 -5.85 6.13 10.30
CA THR A 99 -5.54 5.05 9.34
C THR A 99 -4.30 5.36 8.50
N MET A 100 -4.10 6.65 8.17
CA MET A 100 -2.93 7.17 7.44
C MET A 100 -1.98 7.99 8.33
N HIS A 101 -2.07 7.82 9.66
CA HIS A 101 -1.35 8.61 10.68
C HIS A 101 -1.41 10.13 10.44
N ALA A 102 -0.24 10.79 10.36
CA ALA A 102 -0.12 12.24 10.24
C ALA A 102 -0.79 12.78 8.98
N LEU A 103 -0.75 12.04 7.87
CA LEU A 103 -1.46 12.43 6.64
C LEU A 103 -2.96 12.50 6.92
N GLY A 104 -3.55 11.41 7.43
CA GLY A 104 -4.99 11.37 7.72
C GLY A 104 -5.44 12.46 8.71
N TYR A 105 -4.62 12.75 9.73
CA TYR A 105 -4.88 13.85 10.67
C TYR A 105 -4.83 15.22 9.99
N SER A 106 -3.85 15.46 9.12
CA SER A 106 -3.72 16.71 8.36
C SER A 106 -4.88 16.94 7.39
N LEU A 107 -5.39 15.86 6.80
CA LEU A 107 -6.57 15.89 5.94
C LEU A 107 -7.80 16.24 6.76
N PHE A 108 -8.00 15.58 7.91
CA PHE A 108 -9.11 15.83 8.82
C PHE A 108 -9.14 17.26 9.38
N ALA A 109 -7.98 17.92 9.51
CA ALA A 109 -7.89 19.31 9.93
C ALA A 109 -8.31 20.34 8.85
N SER A 110 -8.72 19.89 7.67
CA SER A 110 -9.17 20.76 6.59
C SER A 110 -10.56 21.33 6.87
N SER A 111 -10.71 22.65 6.75
CA SER A 111 -11.99 23.34 6.92
C SER A 111 -12.90 23.29 5.69
N THR A 112 -12.34 22.93 4.53
CA THR A 112 -13.08 22.82 3.26
C THR A 112 -12.62 21.59 2.48
N LEU A 113 -13.50 21.07 1.62
CA LEU A 113 -13.17 19.97 0.70
C LEU A 113 -12.03 20.36 -0.26
N GLU A 114 -11.98 21.62 -0.71
CA GLU A 114 -10.85 22.11 -1.53
C GLU A 114 -9.52 21.99 -0.78
N SER A 115 -9.48 22.43 0.48
CA SER A 115 -8.27 22.34 1.32
C SER A 115 -7.87 20.90 1.58
N PHE A 116 -8.84 20.00 1.72
CA PHE A 116 -8.62 18.56 1.84
C PHE A 116 -7.96 18.00 0.57
N CYS A 117 -8.55 18.24 -0.61
CA CYS A 117 -8.02 17.75 -1.88
C CYS A 117 -6.62 18.29 -2.19
N ARG A 118 -6.34 19.57 -1.86
CA ARG A 118 -5.01 20.17 -2.03
C ARG A 118 -3.92 19.57 -1.14
N ARG A 119 -4.28 18.87 -0.05
CA ARG A 119 -3.32 18.20 0.85
C ARG A 119 -3.03 16.75 0.47
N ILE A 120 -3.82 16.17 -0.44
CA ILE A 120 -3.67 14.77 -0.90
C ILE A 120 -2.62 14.66 -2.01
N VAL A 121 -2.54 15.68 -2.87
CA VAL A 121 -1.65 15.76 -4.04
C VAL A 121 -0.28 16.31 -3.69
#